data_AF-A0A6I4WEQ5-F1
#
_entry.id   AF-A0A6I4WEQ5-F1
#
_cell.length_a   1.000
_cell.length_b   1.000
_cell.length_c   1.000
_cell.angle_alpha   90.00
_cell.angle_beta   90.00
_cell.angle_gamma   90.00
#
_symmetry.space_group_name_H-M   'P 1'
#
loop_
_entity.id
_entity.type
_entity.pdbx_description
1 polymer ?
#
loop_
_entity_poly.entity_id
_entity_poly.type
_entity_poly.pdbx_seq_one_letter_code
_entity_poly.pdbx_strand_id
1 'polypeptide(L)'
;MLLRVRVRLPDRPGALGQVARTLGAAGADVAQMAVLERDGGRALDDFTVAWPAGAGIERLCDGLAAITGVDIVGIWPTVEPQGAFPDAELLGHLVADPSRGPLTLADAVPALLSADWAALAEIGPDGPVALHVSLGGAAGVELPALEPLRPRAFTAPDGTQFAVAPMPEDIVLVVARTGAPPFHRSEVFRLEQLVRAAAAVFAARGTMEELVQNSS
;
A
#
# COMPACT_ATOMS: atom_id res chain seq x y z
N MET A 1 -12.66 10.85 -8.89
CA MET A 1 -12.03 9.71 -8.19
C MET A 1 -10.52 9.86 -8.26
N LEU A 2 -9.74 9.08 -7.50
CA LEU A 2 -8.29 9.04 -7.65
C LEU A 2 -7.89 7.73 -8.34
N LEU A 3 -6.91 7.81 -9.23
CA LEU A 3 -6.29 6.68 -9.88
C LEU A 3 -4.80 6.66 -9.53
N ARG A 4 -4.27 5.46 -9.32
CA ARG A 4 -2.85 5.19 -9.32
C ARG A 4 -2.45 4.69 -10.70
N VAL A 5 -1.47 5.34 -11.31
CA VAL A 5 -0.94 5.04 -12.64
C VAL A 5 0.52 4.67 -12.48
N ARG A 6 0.85 3.40 -12.73
CA ARG A 6 2.23 2.89 -12.71
C ARG A 6 2.71 2.72 -14.13
N VAL A 7 3.83 3.35 -14.47
CA VAL A 7 4.42 3.27 -15.81
C VAL A 7 5.92 2.98 -15.72
N ARG A 8 6.41 2.20 -16.67
CA ARG A 8 7.84 2.03 -16.91
C ARG A 8 8.24 2.89 -18.09
N LEU A 9 9.31 3.66 -17.97
CA LEU A 9 9.72 4.66 -18.96
C LEU A 9 11.24 4.71 -19.08
N PRO A 10 11.81 5.29 -20.16
CA PRO A 10 13.26 5.46 -20.27
C PRO A 10 13.76 6.44 -19.20
N ASP A 11 14.83 6.07 -18.50
CA ASP A 11 15.44 6.95 -17.49
C ASP A 11 16.36 7.98 -18.15
N ARG A 12 15.74 9.03 -18.71
CA ARG A 12 16.44 10.13 -19.36
C ARG A 12 15.65 11.45 -19.24
N PRO A 13 16.31 12.60 -19.34
CA PRO A 13 15.64 13.90 -19.32
C PRO A 13 14.48 13.97 -20.31
N GLY A 14 13.36 14.54 -19.86
CA GLY A 14 12.17 14.76 -20.67
C GLY A 14 11.18 13.59 -20.77
N ALA A 15 11.57 12.35 -20.43
CA ALA A 15 10.67 11.19 -20.48
C ALA A 15 9.49 11.36 -19.49
N LEU A 16 9.78 11.68 -18.23
CA LEU A 16 8.76 11.99 -17.22
C LEU A 16 7.86 13.15 -17.65
N GLY A 17 8.44 14.19 -18.25
CA GLY A 17 7.69 15.35 -18.73
C GLY A 17 6.73 15.02 -19.88
N GLN A 18 7.05 14.03 -20.72
CA GLN A 18 6.11 13.53 -21.74
C GLN A 18 4.92 12.85 -21.09
N VAL A 19 5.16 11.96 -20.12
CA VAL A 19 4.10 11.29 -19.36
C VAL A 19 3.19 12.32 -18.68
N ALA A 20 3.77 13.27 -17.94
CA ALA A 20 3.00 14.30 -17.23
C ALA A 20 2.14 15.16 -18.18
N ARG A 21 2.67 15.54 -19.34
CA ARG A 21 1.89 16.27 -20.37
C ARG A 21 0.74 15.43 -20.91
N THR A 22 0.98 14.15 -21.19
CA THR A 22 -0.07 13.24 -21.67
C THR A 22 -1.17 13.03 -20.64
N LEU A 23 -0.82 12.87 -19.36
CA LEU A 23 -1.78 12.81 -18.26
C LEU A 23 -2.68 14.06 -18.26
N GLY A 24 -2.06 15.26 -18.28
CA GLY A 24 -2.81 16.52 -18.32
C GLY A 24 -3.70 16.67 -19.55
N ALA A 25 -3.21 16.29 -20.74
CA ALA A 25 -3.98 16.32 -21.98
C ALA A 25 -5.17 15.34 -21.98
N ALA A 26 -5.06 14.22 -21.26
CA ALA A 26 -6.15 13.28 -21.05
C ALA A 26 -7.17 13.76 -20.00
N GLY A 27 -6.87 14.84 -19.27
CA GLY A 27 -7.72 15.41 -18.22
C GLY A 27 -7.40 14.91 -16.81
N ALA A 28 -6.28 14.23 -16.61
CA ALA A 28 -5.79 13.88 -15.28
C ALA A 28 -5.09 15.07 -14.62
N ASP A 29 -5.38 15.30 -13.34
CA ASP A 29 -4.65 16.25 -12.50
C ASP A 29 -3.70 15.49 -11.55
N VAL A 30 -2.41 15.78 -11.60
CA VAL A 30 -1.39 15.01 -10.87
C VAL A 30 -1.30 15.51 -9.44
N ALA A 31 -1.74 14.66 -8.49
CA ALA A 31 -1.70 14.95 -7.06
C ALA A 31 -0.36 14.56 -6.42
N GLN A 32 0.22 13.43 -6.84
CA GLN A 32 1.49 12.91 -6.32
C GLN A 32 2.25 12.16 -7.40
N MET A 33 3.59 12.14 -7.30
CA MET A 33 4.45 11.29 -8.11
C MET A 33 5.61 10.76 -7.28
N ALA A 34 5.93 9.48 -7.46
CA ALA A 34 7.06 8.82 -6.82
C ALA A 34 7.81 7.93 -7.81
N VAL A 35 9.14 7.97 -7.76
CA VAL A 35 10.00 7.03 -8.50
C VAL A 35 10.17 5.79 -7.61
N LEU A 36 9.69 4.63 -8.07
CA LEU A 36 9.80 3.39 -7.32
C LEU A 36 11.13 2.68 -7.54
N GLU A 37 11.65 2.73 -8.76
CA GLU A 37 12.85 2.02 -9.17
C GLU A 37 13.54 2.72 -10.34
N ARG A 38 14.87 2.67 -10.34
CA ARG A 38 15.73 3.01 -11.48
C ARG A 38 16.69 1.85 -11.70
N ASP A 39 16.58 1.18 -12.83
CA ASP A 39 17.45 0.07 -13.19
C ASP A 39 17.59 -0.03 -14.71
N GLY A 40 18.80 -0.38 -15.18
CA GLY A 40 19.06 -0.66 -16.59
C GLY A 40 18.66 0.45 -17.59
N GLY A 41 18.71 1.73 -17.18
CA GLY A 41 18.26 2.87 -18.01
C GLY A 41 16.74 2.98 -18.14
N ARG A 42 15.99 2.32 -17.25
CA ARG A 42 14.52 2.41 -17.13
C ARG A 42 14.18 2.93 -15.74
N ALA A 43 13.13 3.73 -15.65
CA ALA A 43 12.49 4.12 -14.41
C ALA A 43 11.12 3.48 -14.31
N LEU A 44 10.71 3.12 -13.09
CA LEU A 44 9.34 2.74 -12.75
C LEU A 44 8.76 3.85 -11.89
N ASP A 45 7.80 4.58 -12.43
CA ASP A 45 7.20 5.74 -11.79
C ASP A 45 5.73 5.47 -11.48
N ASP A 46 5.31 5.92 -10.29
CA ASP A 46 3.94 5.92 -9.82
C ASP A 46 3.41 7.34 -9.77
N PHE A 47 2.20 7.52 -10.28
CA PHE A 47 1.44 8.76 -10.21
C PHE A 47 0.13 8.50 -9.49
N THR A 48 -0.23 9.41 -8.59
CA THR A 48 -1.60 9.52 -8.09
C THR A 48 -2.24 10.70 -8.78
N VAL A 49 -3.35 10.45 -9.49
CA VAL A 49 -4.04 11.48 -10.27
C VAL A 49 -5.51 11.59 -9.90
N ALA A 50 -6.01 12.82 -9.82
CA ALA A 50 -7.43 13.10 -9.82
C ALA A 50 -7.98 12.87 -11.23
N TRP A 51 -9.03 12.05 -11.30
CA TRP A 51 -9.66 11.63 -12.54
C TRP A 51 -11.15 11.98 -12.54
N PRO A 52 -11.70 12.54 -13.63
CA PRO A 52 -13.11 12.89 -13.74
C PRO A 52 -14.02 11.68 -13.50
N ALA A 53 -15.03 11.85 -12.65
CA ALA A 53 -15.99 10.78 -12.37
C ALA A 53 -16.79 10.43 -13.65
N GLY A 54 -16.95 9.14 -13.92
CA GLY A 54 -17.69 8.65 -15.10
C GLY A 54 -16.92 8.72 -16.42
N ALA A 55 -15.70 9.28 -16.45
CA ALA A 55 -14.83 9.21 -17.62
C ALA A 55 -14.15 7.84 -17.70
N GLY A 56 -14.28 7.17 -18.86
CA GLY A 56 -13.53 5.96 -19.17
C GLY A 56 -12.02 6.20 -19.23
N ILE A 57 -11.22 5.16 -19.00
CA ILE A 57 -9.75 5.25 -18.95
C ILE A 57 -9.08 5.05 -20.32
N GLU A 58 -9.85 4.80 -21.37
CA GLU A 58 -9.34 4.44 -22.71
C GLU A 58 -8.43 5.55 -23.25
N ARG A 59 -8.86 6.80 -23.15
CA ARG A 59 -8.07 7.96 -23.59
C ARG A 59 -6.73 8.08 -22.87
N LEU A 60 -6.72 7.76 -21.57
CA LEU A 60 -5.51 7.75 -20.76
C LEU A 60 -4.57 6.62 -21.21
N CYS A 61 -5.11 5.42 -21.39
CA CYS A 61 -4.36 4.27 -21.90
C CYS A 61 -3.76 4.54 -23.28
N ASP A 62 -4.58 5.01 -24.23
CA ASP A 62 -4.17 5.31 -25.61
C ASP A 62 -3.07 6.39 -25.64
N GLY A 63 -3.25 7.45 -24.85
CA GLY A 63 -2.28 8.53 -24.76
C GLY A 63 -0.93 8.08 -24.23
N LEU A 64 -0.92 7.27 -23.16
CA LEU A 64 0.31 6.76 -22.55
C LEU A 64 0.99 5.72 -23.46
N ALA A 65 0.22 4.82 -24.07
CA ALA A 65 0.73 3.81 -24.99
C ALA A 65 1.35 4.40 -26.27
N ALA A 66 0.94 5.61 -26.67
CA ALA A 66 1.53 6.32 -27.80
C ALA A 66 2.94 6.88 -27.52
N ILE A 67 3.37 6.97 -26.25
CA ILE A 67 4.69 7.49 -25.90
C ILE A 67 5.74 6.39 -26.12
N THR A 68 6.67 6.63 -27.04
CA THR A 68 7.72 5.65 -27.36
C THR A 68 8.55 5.28 -26.13
N GLY A 69 8.55 4.00 -25.80
CA GLY A 69 9.28 3.43 -24.68
C GLY A 69 8.58 3.53 -23.33
N VAL A 70 7.32 3.98 -23.27
CA VAL A 70 6.51 3.92 -22.04
C VAL A 70 5.65 2.67 -22.06
N ASP A 71 5.71 1.90 -20.98
CA ASP A 71 4.86 0.73 -20.75
C ASP A 71 3.92 1.03 -19.58
N ILE A 72 2.62 0.82 -19.77
CA ILE A 72 1.64 0.89 -18.68
C ILE A 72 1.73 -0.41 -17.88
N VAL A 73 2.17 -0.31 -16.63
CA VAL A 73 2.25 -1.46 -15.72
C VAL A 73 0.90 -1.69 -15.04
N GLY A 74 0.18 -0.63 -14.70
CA GLY A 74 -1.18 -0.72 -14.20
C GLY A 74 -1.82 0.65 -13.99
N ILE A 75 -3.15 0.67 -14.08
CA ILE A 75 -4.00 1.81 -13.72
C ILE A 75 -5.12 1.27 -12.85
N TRP A 76 -5.20 1.69 -11.60
CA TRP A 76 -6.20 1.19 -10.65
C TRP A 76 -6.69 2.29 -9.70
N PRO A 77 -7.88 2.13 -9.10
CA PRO A 77 -8.39 3.10 -8.13
C PRO A 77 -7.48 3.21 -6.91
N THR A 78 -7.45 4.40 -6.31
CA THR A 78 -6.81 4.60 -5.02
C THR A 78 -7.63 5.56 -4.17
N VAL A 79 -7.47 5.44 -2.86
CA VAL A 79 -7.97 6.40 -1.87
C VAL A 79 -6.82 6.90 -1.00
N GLU A 80 -5.57 6.79 -1.49
CA GLU A 80 -4.38 7.25 -0.77
C GLU A 80 -4.59 8.71 -0.32
N PRO A 81 -4.49 9.00 1.00
CA PRO A 81 -4.77 10.32 1.53
C PRO A 81 -3.89 11.37 0.87
N GLN A 82 -4.51 12.48 0.48
CA GLN A 82 -3.80 13.64 -0.04
C GLN A 82 -3.19 14.42 1.12
N GLY A 83 -1.87 14.55 1.15
CA GLY A 83 -1.16 15.25 2.21
C GLY A 83 0.33 14.93 2.18
N ALA A 84 1.15 15.75 2.85
CA ALA A 84 2.59 15.60 2.78
C ALA A 84 3.10 14.37 3.57
N PHE A 85 2.42 13.98 4.65
CA PHE A 85 2.95 13.00 5.62
C PHE A 85 1.87 12.07 6.22
N PRO A 86 1.10 11.32 5.40
CA PRO A 86 0.03 10.47 5.92
C PRO A 86 0.53 9.37 6.86
N ASP A 87 1.76 8.88 6.67
CA ASP A 87 2.38 7.89 7.54
C ASP A 87 2.65 8.45 8.95
N ALA A 88 3.08 9.71 9.05
CA ALA A 88 3.35 10.36 10.33
C ALA A 88 2.05 10.66 11.09
N GLU A 89 0.99 11.04 10.38
CA GLU A 89 -0.34 11.25 10.95
C GLU A 89 -0.90 9.95 11.54
N LEU A 90 -0.77 8.83 10.80
CA LEU A 90 -1.13 7.51 11.31
C LEU A 90 -0.37 7.18 12.59
N LEU A 91 0.96 7.37 12.63
CA LEU A 91 1.74 7.13 13.84
C LEU A 91 1.27 7.99 15.02
N GLY A 92 0.89 9.25 14.78
CA GLY A 92 0.27 10.11 15.78
C GLY A 92 -1.01 9.51 16.36
N HIS A 93 -1.88 8.95 15.51
CA HIS A 93 -3.09 8.24 15.96
C HIS A 93 -2.77 6.97 16.75
N LEU A 94 -1.76 6.19 16.35
CA LEU A 94 -1.35 5.00 17.08
C LEU A 94 -0.81 5.33 18.48
N VAL A 95 -0.10 6.45 18.62
CA VAL A 95 0.38 6.94 19.92
C VAL A 95 -0.78 7.43 20.80
N ALA A 96 -1.78 8.08 20.19
CA ALA A 96 -2.94 8.61 20.93
C ALA A 96 -3.86 7.51 21.48
N ASP A 97 -4.01 6.38 20.78
CA ASP A 97 -4.73 5.21 21.27
C ASP A 97 -4.01 3.89 20.90
N PRO A 98 -2.98 3.50 21.68
CA PRO A 98 -2.22 2.29 21.39
C PRO A 98 -3.05 1.02 21.58
N SER A 99 -4.15 1.05 22.36
CA SER A 99 -4.98 -0.14 22.61
C SER A 99 -5.72 -0.60 21.36
N ARG A 100 -6.13 0.35 20.53
CA ARG A 100 -6.73 0.10 19.22
C ARG A 100 -5.69 0.12 18.09
N GLY A 101 -4.42 0.30 18.41
CA GLY A 101 -3.35 0.54 17.45
C GLY A 101 -3.27 -0.48 16.32
N PRO A 102 -3.27 -1.80 16.59
CA PRO A 102 -3.25 -2.81 15.54
C PRO A 102 -4.45 -2.71 14.59
N LEU A 103 -5.67 -2.47 15.12
CA LEU A 103 -6.88 -2.30 14.32
C LEU A 103 -6.81 -1.03 13.47
N THR A 104 -6.39 0.09 14.07
CA THR A 104 -6.20 1.36 13.36
C THR A 104 -5.17 1.24 12.24
N LEU A 105 -4.07 0.51 12.47
CA LEU A 105 -3.07 0.24 11.45
C LEU A 105 -3.67 -0.58 10.30
N ALA A 106 -4.35 -1.69 10.59
CA ALA A 106 -5.00 -2.52 9.59
C ALA A 106 -6.06 -1.77 8.80
N ASP A 107 -6.82 -0.85 9.42
CA ASP A 107 -7.82 -0.05 8.73
C ASP A 107 -7.23 1.05 7.85
N ALA A 108 -6.05 1.58 8.19
CA ALA A 108 -5.42 2.68 7.46
C ALA A 108 -4.55 2.23 6.28
N VAL A 109 -3.88 1.08 6.41
CA VAL A 109 -2.89 0.59 5.44
C VAL A 109 -3.45 0.39 4.01
N PRO A 110 -4.69 -0.08 3.79
CA PRO A 110 -5.23 -0.22 2.43
C PRO A 110 -5.18 1.08 1.64
N ALA A 111 -5.55 2.20 2.27
CA ALA A 111 -5.48 3.51 1.64
C ALA A 111 -4.03 3.89 1.31
N LEU A 112 -3.10 3.73 2.27
CA LEU A 112 -1.68 4.09 2.11
C LEU A 112 -0.97 3.30 1.01
N LEU A 113 -1.38 2.06 0.77
CA LEU A 113 -0.75 1.19 -0.24
C LEU A 113 -1.59 1.02 -1.51
N SER A 114 -2.66 1.81 -1.66
CA SER A 114 -3.59 1.70 -2.79
C SER A 114 -4.02 0.24 -3.01
N ALA A 115 -4.49 -0.36 -1.91
CA ALA A 115 -4.94 -1.74 -1.83
C ALA A 115 -6.44 -1.80 -1.49
N ASP A 116 -7.04 -2.97 -1.70
CA ASP A 116 -8.49 -3.15 -1.54
C ASP A 116 -8.87 -3.36 -0.08
N TRP A 117 -8.05 -4.11 0.66
CA TRP A 117 -8.26 -4.42 2.07
C TRP A 117 -6.98 -4.88 2.76
N ALA A 118 -7.04 -4.92 4.09
CA ALA A 118 -6.02 -5.51 4.94
C ALA A 118 -6.67 -6.32 6.08
N ALA A 119 -5.90 -7.23 6.67
CA ALA A 119 -6.34 -8.06 7.78
C ALA A 119 -5.21 -8.26 8.79
N LEU A 120 -5.57 -8.36 10.06
CA LEU A 120 -4.70 -8.93 11.08
C LEU A 120 -4.97 -10.43 11.11
N ALA A 121 -3.93 -11.23 10.98
CA ALA A 121 -4.02 -12.68 10.97
C ALA A 121 -3.15 -13.29 12.06
N GLU A 122 -3.64 -14.35 12.69
CA GLU A 122 -2.84 -15.21 13.56
C GLU A 122 -2.50 -16.50 12.82
N ILE A 123 -1.30 -17.05 13.04
CA ILE A 123 -0.92 -18.35 12.49
C ILE A 123 -1.37 -19.46 13.45
N GLY A 124 -2.53 -20.03 13.18
CA GLY A 124 -3.07 -21.16 13.92
C GLY A 124 -2.53 -22.52 13.45
N PRO A 125 -2.84 -23.61 14.18
CA PRO A 125 -2.42 -24.96 13.83
C PRO A 125 -2.97 -25.45 12.49
N ASP A 126 -4.17 -24.98 12.12
CA ASP A 126 -4.86 -25.34 10.87
C ASP A 126 -4.62 -24.32 9.74
N GLY A 127 -3.73 -23.34 9.96
CA GLY A 127 -3.42 -22.27 9.02
C GLY A 127 -3.77 -20.87 9.55
N PRO A 128 -3.64 -19.84 8.69
CA PRO A 128 -3.85 -18.46 9.09
C PRO A 128 -5.33 -18.15 9.30
N VAL A 129 -5.65 -17.49 10.42
CA VAL A 129 -7.01 -17.07 10.79
C VAL A 129 -7.06 -15.56 10.91
N ALA A 130 -8.00 -14.92 10.21
CA ALA A 130 -8.23 -13.49 10.33
C ALA A 130 -8.84 -13.14 11.68
N LEU A 131 -8.15 -12.31 12.47
CA LEU A 131 -8.65 -11.72 13.72
C LEU A 131 -9.44 -10.43 13.46
N HIS A 132 -9.02 -9.67 12.46
CA HIS A 132 -9.65 -8.43 12.02
C HIS A 132 -9.50 -8.26 10.52
N VAL A 133 -10.51 -7.67 9.87
CA VAL A 133 -10.50 -7.36 8.44
C VAL A 133 -10.97 -5.92 8.27
N SER A 134 -10.19 -5.13 7.54
CA SER A 134 -10.51 -3.72 7.27
C SER A 134 -11.77 -3.58 6.42
N LEU A 135 -12.28 -2.34 6.36
CA LEU A 135 -13.27 -1.98 5.34
C LEU A 135 -12.73 -2.34 3.95
N GLY A 136 -13.60 -2.90 3.10
CA GLY A 136 -13.26 -3.39 1.75
C GLY A 136 -13.01 -4.90 1.68
N GLY A 137 -12.69 -5.54 2.81
CA GLY A 137 -12.60 -7.00 2.91
C GLY A 137 -13.95 -7.64 3.27
N ALA A 138 -14.15 -8.89 2.84
CA ALA A 138 -15.32 -9.67 3.23
C ALA A 138 -15.14 -10.29 4.62
N ALA A 139 -16.22 -10.33 5.41
CA ALA A 139 -16.24 -11.10 6.64
C ALA A 139 -16.00 -12.59 6.32
N GLY A 140 -15.04 -13.22 7.01
CA GLY A 140 -14.66 -14.60 6.75
C GLY A 140 -13.81 -14.81 5.49
N VAL A 141 -13.05 -13.80 5.06
CA VAL A 141 -12.08 -13.94 3.97
C VAL A 141 -11.11 -15.10 4.27
N GLU A 142 -10.97 -16.01 3.30
CA GLU A 142 -9.97 -17.08 3.38
C GLU A 142 -8.59 -16.48 3.10
N LEU A 143 -7.69 -16.62 4.07
CA LEU A 143 -6.32 -16.13 3.95
C LEU A 143 -5.44 -17.14 3.22
N PRO A 144 -4.54 -16.70 2.32
CA PRO A 144 -3.58 -17.58 1.67
C PRO A 144 -2.52 -18.06 2.67
N ALA A 145 -1.73 -19.06 2.29
CA ALA A 145 -0.55 -19.45 3.08
C ALA A 145 0.41 -18.26 3.26
N LEU A 146 0.69 -17.88 4.51
CA LEU A 146 1.45 -16.68 4.85
C LEU A 146 2.95 -16.93 4.97
N GLU A 147 3.39 -18.17 5.11
CA GLU A 147 4.80 -18.54 5.22
C GLU A 147 5.58 -18.33 3.91
N PRO A 148 6.86 -17.92 3.97
CA PRO A 148 7.64 -17.61 5.17
C PRO A 148 7.23 -16.26 5.78
N LEU A 149 7.23 -16.19 7.13
CA LEU A 149 6.89 -15.00 7.91
C LEU A 149 7.99 -13.95 7.84
N ARG A 150 7.94 -13.13 6.79
CA ARG A 150 8.81 -11.96 6.60
C ARG A 150 8.10 -10.94 5.71
N PRO A 151 8.50 -9.66 5.74
CA PRO A 151 8.03 -8.68 4.77
C PRO A 151 8.21 -9.18 3.34
N ARG A 152 7.11 -9.40 2.62
CA ARG A 152 7.14 -9.88 1.24
C ARG A 152 5.83 -9.59 0.51
N ALA A 153 5.90 -9.64 -0.82
CA ALA A 153 4.74 -9.69 -1.69
C ALA A 153 4.68 -11.03 -2.44
N PHE A 154 3.49 -11.44 -2.85
CA PHE A 154 3.26 -12.61 -3.69
C PHE A 154 1.91 -12.52 -4.40
N THR A 155 1.74 -13.31 -5.46
CA THR A 155 0.49 -13.41 -6.21
C THR A 155 -0.15 -14.76 -5.92
N ALA A 156 -1.41 -14.77 -5.50
CA ALA A 156 -2.19 -15.99 -5.33
C ALA A 156 -2.66 -16.57 -6.68
N PRO A 157 -3.06 -17.85 -6.75
CA PRO A 157 -3.47 -18.49 -8.00
C PRO A 157 -4.66 -17.83 -8.71
N ASP A 158 -5.53 -17.15 -7.95
CA ASP A 158 -6.67 -16.37 -8.45
C ASP A 158 -6.28 -15.00 -9.02
N GLY A 159 -5.00 -14.63 -8.96
CA GLY A 159 -4.47 -13.35 -9.40
C GLY A 159 -4.50 -12.25 -8.34
N THR A 160 -4.99 -12.54 -7.13
CA THR A 160 -4.95 -11.59 -6.00
C THR A 160 -3.50 -11.31 -5.61
N GLN A 161 -3.16 -10.04 -5.50
CA GLN A 161 -1.84 -9.59 -5.10
C GLN A 161 -1.84 -9.39 -3.59
N PHE A 162 -0.90 -10.02 -2.89
CA PHE A 162 -0.73 -9.93 -1.45
C PHE A 162 0.59 -9.28 -1.08
N ALA A 163 0.60 -8.50 -0.01
CA ALA A 163 1.78 -8.13 0.75
C ALA A 163 1.54 -8.48 2.22
N VAL A 164 2.58 -8.96 2.90
CA VAL A 164 2.51 -9.36 4.30
C VAL A 164 3.67 -8.77 5.07
N ALA A 165 3.44 -8.43 6.34
CA ALA A 165 4.47 -8.00 7.28
C ALA A 165 4.17 -8.57 8.68
N PRO A 166 5.07 -9.39 9.25
CA PRO A 166 4.91 -9.89 10.61
C PRO A 166 4.95 -8.78 11.65
N MET A 167 4.10 -8.90 12.65
CA MET A 167 4.00 -8.07 13.85
C MET A 167 4.46 -8.89 15.08
N PRO A 168 4.64 -8.27 16.26
CA PRO A 168 4.78 -9.02 17.51
C PRO A 168 3.60 -9.97 17.78
N GLU A 169 3.78 -10.92 18.70
CA GLU A 169 2.72 -11.84 19.18
C GLU A 169 2.12 -12.74 18.09
N ASP A 170 2.96 -13.21 17.15
CA ASP A 170 2.57 -14.12 16.06
C ASP A 170 1.44 -13.59 15.13
N ILE A 171 1.19 -12.28 15.20
CA ILE A 171 0.27 -11.58 14.31
C ILE A 171 0.98 -11.22 13.01
N VAL A 172 0.25 -11.33 11.90
CA VAL A 172 0.70 -10.93 10.57
C VAL A 172 -0.27 -9.92 10.01
N LEU A 173 0.23 -8.75 9.59
CA LEU A 173 -0.54 -7.81 8.80
C LEU A 173 -0.52 -8.27 7.34
N VAL A 174 -1.70 -8.58 6.81
CA VAL A 174 -1.92 -8.99 5.42
C VAL A 174 -2.59 -7.84 4.68
N VAL A 175 -2.14 -7.54 3.48
CA VAL A 175 -2.69 -6.49 2.61
C VAL A 175 -2.92 -7.11 1.24
N ALA A 176 -4.08 -6.83 0.63
CA ALA A 176 -4.43 -7.44 -0.65
C ALA A 176 -5.03 -6.43 -1.63
N ARG A 177 -4.76 -6.66 -2.91
CA ARG A 177 -5.40 -5.95 -4.02
C ARG A 177 -5.63 -6.84 -5.23
N THR A 178 -6.67 -6.53 -5.98
CA THR A 178 -7.12 -7.23 -7.19
C THR A 178 -7.16 -6.24 -8.35
N GLY A 179 -7.01 -6.73 -9.59
CA GLY A 179 -7.00 -5.87 -10.77
C GLY A 179 -5.88 -4.81 -10.81
N ALA A 180 -4.85 -4.97 -9.97
CA ALA A 180 -3.72 -4.06 -9.83
C ALA A 180 -2.38 -4.84 -9.90
N PRO A 181 -1.25 -4.18 -10.18
CA PRO A 181 0.05 -4.84 -10.25
C PRO A 181 0.46 -5.47 -8.90
N PRO A 182 1.40 -6.45 -8.89
CA PRO A 182 2.01 -6.92 -7.66
C PRO A 182 2.59 -5.75 -6.82
N PHE A 183 2.57 -5.89 -5.49
CA PHE A 183 3.21 -4.91 -4.62
C PHE A 183 4.71 -4.85 -4.91
N HIS A 184 5.18 -3.65 -5.22
CA HIS A 184 6.59 -3.38 -5.48
C HIS A 184 7.40 -3.43 -4.18
N ARG A 185 8.72 -3.69 -4.27
CA ARG A 185 9.61 -3.74 -3.10
C ARG A 185 9.52 -2.49 -2.21
N SER A 186 9.30 -1.31 -2.80
CA SER A 186 9.15 -0.06 -2.06
C SER A 186 7.84 0.01 -1.28
N GLU A 187 6.76 -0.60 -1.80
CA GLU A 187 5.47 -0.71 -1.10
C GLU A 187 5.59 -1.70 0.07
N VAL A 188 6.26 -2.84 -0.13
CA VAL A 188 6.56 -3.81 0.94
C VAL A 188 7.46 -3.20 2.00
N PHE A 189 8.47 -2.43 1.62
CA PHE A 189 9.33 -1.72 2.55
C PHE A 189 8.56 -0.68 3.36
N ARG A 190 7.66 0.09 2.74
CA ARG A 190 6.77 1.02 3.45
C ARG A 190 5.89 0.29 4.47
N LEU A 191 5.29 -0.84 4.09
CA LEU A 191 4.51 -1.70 5.00
C LEU A 191 5.35 -2.16 6.20
N GLU A 192 6.56 -2.64 5.96
CA GLU A 192 7.51 -3.04 7.01
C GLU A 192 7.83 -1.88 7.95
N GLN A 193 8.11 -0.68 7.43
CA GLN A 193 8.42 0.48 8.28
C GLN A 193 7.21 0.90 9.12
N LEU A 194 6.00 0.87 8.57
CA LEU A 194 4.77 1.16 9.32
C LEU A 194 4.56 0.16 10.46
N VAL A 195 4.70 -1.14 10.19
CA VAL A 195 4.60 -2.20 11.20
C VAL A 195 5.67 -2.05 12.27
N ARG A 196 6.92 -1.79 11.87
CA ARG A 196 8.05 -1.60 12.80
C ARG A 196 7.83 -0.40 13.71
N ALA A 197 7.37 0.72 13.17
CA ALA A 197 7.09 1.92 13.95
C ALA A 197 5.90 1.71 14.89
N ALA A 198 4.83 1.06 14.44
CA ALA A 198 3.69 0.70 15.27
C ALA A 198 4.08 -0.22 16.43
N ALA A 199 4.88 -1.27 16.15
CA ALA A 199 5.38 -2.18 17.18
C ALA A 199 6.20 -1.46 18.26
N ALA A 200 7.02 -0.47 17.87
CA ALA A 200 7.76 0.35 18.82
C ALA A 200 6.84 1.19 19.73
N VAL A 201 5.73 1.72 19.19
CA VAL A 201 4.71 2.44 19.97
C VAL A 201 4.05 1.49 20.99
N PHE A 202 3.70 0.27 20.57
CA PHE A 202 3.03 -0.70 21.43
C PHE A 202 3.95 -1.19 22.56
N ALA A 203 5.23 -1.46 22.26
CA ALA A 203 6.21 -1.88 23.26
C ALA A 203 6.49 -0.81 24.32
N ALA A 204 6.64 0.46 23.90
CA ALA A 204 6.91 1.57 24.83
C ALA A 204 5.81 1.75 25.89
N ARG A 205 4.55 1.45 25.52
CA ARG A 205 3.43 1.47 26.47
C ARG A 205 3.55 0.37 27.51
N GLY A 206 3.84 -0.87 27.10
CA GLY A 206 4.01 -2.00 28.02
C GLY A 206 5.06 -1.70 29.09
N THR A 207 6.20 -1.13 28.69
CA THR A 207 7.26 -0.70 29.63
C THR A 207 6.80 0.39 30.60
N MET A 208 6.00 1.37 30.14
CA MET A 208 5.52 2.46 31.01
C MET A 208 4.49 1.96 32.03
N GLU A 209 3.58 1.07 31.61
CA GLU A 209 2.60 0.45 32.52
C GLU A 209 3.30 -0.39 33.61
N GLU A 210 4.34 -1.14 33.25
CA GLU A 210 5.16 -1.90 34.21
C GLU A 210 5.89 -0.99 35.21
N LEU A 211 6.46 0.14 34.78
CA LEU A 211 7.14 1.09 35.66
C LEU A 211 6.18 1.76 36.67
N VAL A 212 4.96 2.09 36.23
CA VAL A 212 3.92 2.68 37.10
C VAL A 212 3.42 1.64 38.12
N GLN A 213 3.22 0.39 37.69
CA GLN A 213 2.82 -0.70 38.58
C GLN A 213 3.89 -1.06 39.62
N ASN A 214 5.17 -1.03 39.23
CA ASN A 214 6.28 -1.32 40.15
C ASN A 214 6.65 -0.15 41.08
N SER A 215 6.08 1.03 40.86
CA SER A 215 6.28 2.23 41.69
C SER A 215 5.12 2.50 42.67
N SER A 216 4.08 1.65 42.65
CA SER A 216 2.89 1.72 43.53
C SER A 216 2.95 0.62 44.60
#